data_AF-B0WM02-F1
#
_entry.id   AF-B0WM02-F1
#
_cell.length_a   1.000
_cell.length_b   1.000
_cell.length_c   1.000
_cell.angle_alpha   90.00
_cell.angle_beta   90.00
_cell.angle_gamma   90.00
#
_symmetry.space_group_name_H-M   'P 1'
#
loop_
_entity.id
_entity.type
_entity.pdbx_description
1 polymer ?
#
loop_
_entity_poly.entity_id
_entity_poly.type
_entity_poly.pdbx_seq_one_letter_code
_entity_poly.pdbx_strand_id
1 'polypeptide(L)'
;MYSEENAFKACIEQEGASKVDADVVRKLNVPQTYTQKCLYACMFEQSGTSDGQQFDKETFLVNAGKMAGVDQSAVQKMAERCDGVENDDRCELAADIVACLSGRKRS
;
A
#
# COMPACT_ATOMS: atom_id res chain seq x y z
N MET A 1 -10.82 2.28 -17.91
CA MET A 1 -9.93 2.78 -16.84
C MET A 1 -10.81 3.03 -15.63
N TYR A 2 -10.81 2.10 -14.66
CA TYR A 2 -11.52 2.35 -13.40
C TYR A 2 -10.81 3.49 -12.68
N SER A 3 -11.54 4.50 -12.19
CA SER A 3 -10.94 5.59 -11.42
C SER A 3 -10.41 5.05 -10.09
N GLU A 4 -9.29 5.57 -9.60
CA GLU A 4 -8.72 5.22 -8.28
C GLU A 4 -9.77 5.33 -7.16
N GLU A 5 -10.70 6.28 -7.30
CA GLU A 5 -11.83 6.45 -6.38
C GLU A 5 -12.78 5.23 -6.37
N ASN A 6 -13.03 4.60 -7.51
CA ASN A 6 -13.89 3.42 -7.59
C ASN A 6 -13.20 2.19 -6.99
N ALA A 7 -11.89 2.02 -7.24
CA ALA A 7 -11.11 0.96 -6.60
C ALA A 7 -11.08 1.14 -5.08
N PHE A 8 -10.89 2.38 -4.60
CA PHE A 8 -10.89 2.67 -3.16
C PHE A 8 -12.24 2.40 -2.50
N LYS A 9 -13.36 2.75 -3.15
CA LYS A 9 -14.71 2.42 -2.66
C LYS A 9 -14.93 0.91 -2.59
N ALA A 10 -14.53 0.17 -3.61
CA ALA A 10 -14.63 -1.29 -3.62
C ALA A 10 -13.82 -1.91 -2.47
N CYS A 11 -12.62 -1.40 -2.20
CA CYS A 11 -11.81 -1.87 -1.07
C CYS A 11 -12.42 -1.53 0.29
N ILE A 12 -13.06 -0.36 0.46
CA ILE A 12 -13.79 -0.03 1.69
C ILE A 12 -14.90 -1.06 1.95
N GLU A 13 -15.68 -1.38 0.91
CA GLU A 13 -16.77 -2.35 1.00
C GLU A 13 -16.26 -3.76 1.26
N GLN A 14 -15.23 -4.20 0.53
CA GLN A 14 -14.61 -5.52 0.68
C GLN A 14 -14.08 -5.77 2.10
N GLU A 15 -13.38 -4.78 2.66
CA GLU A 15 -12.70 -4.93 3.96
C GLU A 15 -13.58 -4.53 5.15
N GLY A 16 -14.83 -4.09 4.90
CA GLY A 16 -15.73 -3.61 5.94
C GLY A 16 -15.17 -2.37 6.67
N ALA A 17 -14.42 -1.54 5.95
CA ALA A 17 -13.70 -0.41 6.55
C ALA A 17 -14.65 0.72 6.96
N SER A 18 -14.45 1.26 8.15
CA SER A 18 -15.19 2.45 8.57
C SER A 18 -14.67 3.70 7.86
N LYS A 19 -15.40 4.81 7.98
CA LYS A 19 -14.91 6.11 7.50
C LYS A 19 -13.57 6.50 8.16
N VAL A 20 -13.37 6.12 9.42
CA VAL A 20 -12.13 6.42 10.17
C VAL A 20 -10.96 5.64 9.58
N ASP A 21 -11.17 4.36 9.27
CA ASP A 21 -10.15 3.51 8.64
C ASP A 21 -9.81 4.01 7.23
N ALA A 22 -10.83 4.39 6.46
CA ALA A 22 -10.64 5.00 5.14
C ALA A 22 -9.84 6.31 5.20
N ASP A 23 -10.04 7.12 6.22
CA ASP A 23 -9.32 8.38 6.41
C ASP A 23 -7.82 8.16 6.69
N VAL A 24 -7.46 7.06 7.36
CA VAL A 24 -6.05 6.66 7.58
C VAL A 24 -5.37 6.40 6.23
N VAL A 25 -6.00 5.60 5.37
CA VAL A 25 -5.43 5.25 4.05
C VAL A 25 -5.38 6.46 3.12
N ARG A 26 -6.43 7.29 3.07
CA ARG A 26 -6.43 8.53 2.27
C ARG A 26 -5.31 9.50 2.66
N LYS A 27 -4.94 9.54 3.93
CA LYS A 27 -3.87 10.41 4.45
C LYS A 27 -2.49 9.75 4.39
N LEU A 28 -2.39 8.53 3.86
CA LEU A 28 -1.15 7.76 3.81
C LEU A 28 -0.52 7.55 5.21
N ASN A 29 -1.37 7.41 6.24
CA ASN A 29 -0.94 7.19 7.61
C ASN A 29 -0.66 5.70 7.86
N VAL A 30 0.29 5.41 8.77
CA VAL A 30 0.61 4.03 9.15
C VAL A 30 -0.62 3.33 9.75
N PRO A 31 -1.05 2.17 9.22
CA PRO A 31 -2.22 1.47 9.73
C PRO A 31 -1.99 0.98 11.16
N GLN A 32 -3.01 1.13 12.01
CA GLN A 32 -2.97 0.73 13.43
C GLN A 32 -3.91 -0.45 13.73
N THR A 33 -5.00 -0.58 12.98
CA THR A 33 -5.98 -1.65 13.14
C THR A 33 -5.86 -2.67 12.01
N TYR A 34 -6.29 -3.92 12.26
CA TYR A 34 -6.30 -4.95 11.23
C TYR A 34 -7.12 -4.55 9.99
N THR A 35 -8.27 -3.89 10.19
CA THR A 35 -9.07 -3.36 9.08
C THR A 35 -8.33 -2.32 8.23
N GLN A 36 -7.54 -1.42 8.85
CA GLN A 36 -6.72 -0.46 8.10
C GLN A 36 -5.62 -1.16 7.30
N LYS A 37 -5.00 -2.17 7.91
CA LYS A 37 -4.00 -3.01 7.24
C LYS A 37 -4.60 -3.70 6.01
N CYS A 38 -5.77 -4.32 6.16
CA CYS A 38 -6.46 -4.96 5.03
C CYS A 38 -6.93 -3.97 3.96
N LEU A 39 -7.33 -2.75 4.35
CA LEU A 39 -7.67 -1.72 3.38
C LEU A 39 -6.45 -1.29 2.54
N TYR A 40 -5.26 -1.21 3.14
CA TYR A 40 -4.02 -1.05 2.39
C TYR A 40 -3.72 -2.26 1.49
N ALA A 41 -3.90 -3.48 1.99
CA ALA A 41 -3.69 -4.71 1.22
C ALA A 41 -4.52 -4.70 -0.06
N CYS A 42 -5.82 -4.45 0.05
CA CYS A 42 -6.71 -4.34 -1.12
C CYS A 42 -6.21 -3.27 -2.11
N MET A 43 -5.76 -2.10 -1.64
CA MET A 43 -5.23 -1.06 -2.55
C MET A 43 -3.92 -1.46 -3.24
N PHE A 44 -3.03 -2.16 -2.54
CA PHE A 44 -1.81 -2.69 -3.15
C PHE A 44 -2.11 -3.79 -4.16
N GLU A 45 -3.06 -4.68 -3.87
CA GLU A 45 -3.54 -5.72 -4.78
C GLU A 45 -4.19 -5.10 -6.03
N GLN A 46 -5.08 -4.13 -5.88
CA GLN A 46 -5.75 -3.44 -6.98
C GLN A 46 -4.76 -2.67 -7.90
N SER A 47 -3.65 -2.18 -7.33
CA SER A 47 -2.60 -1.50 -8.09
C SER A 47 -1.53 -2.46 -8.64
N GLY A 48 -1.56 -3.74 -8.27
CA GLY A 48 -0.54 -4.74 -8.58
C GLY A 48 0.78 -4.55 -7.80
N THR A 49 0.81 -3.65 -6.82
CA THR A 49 1.97 -3.39 -5.95
C THR A 49 2.22 -4.54 -4.96
N SER A 50 1.23 -5.42 -4.78
CA SER A 50 1.36 -6.67 -4.06
C SER A 50 0.41 -7.70 -4.65
N ASP A 51 0.77 -8.97 -4.54
CA ASP A 51 -0.08 -10.12 -4.87
C ASP A 51 -0.72 -10.77 -3.63
N GLY A 52 -0.58 -10.14 -2.46
CA GLY A 52 -1.02 -10.67 -1.17
C GLY A 52 -0.01 -11.55 -0.46
N GLN A 53 1.13 -11.88 -1.08
CA GLN A 53 2.23 -12.65 -0.48
C GLN A 53 3.54 -11.87 -0.45
N GLN A 54 3.79 -11.04 -1.47
CA GLN A 54 4.99 -10.24 -1.60
C GLN A 54 4.74 -8.82 -2.11
N PHE A 55 5.70 -7.93 -1.86
CA PHE A 55 5.77 -6.61 -2.48
C PHE A 55 6.32 -6.71 -3.92
N ASP A 56 5.63 -6.11 -4.87
CA ASP A 56 6.11 -5.95 -6.24
C ASP A 56 6.77 -4.58 -6.42
N LYS A 57 8.09 -4.59 -6.30
CA LYS A 57 8.95 -3.41 -6.48
C LYS A 57 8.83 -2.82 -7.88
N GLU A 58 8.77 -3.65 -8.93
CA GLU A 58 8.76 -3.17 -10.31
C GLU A 58 7.44 -2.46 -10.61
N THR A 59 6.32 -3.08 -10.23
CA THR A 59 4.99 -2.46 -10.39
C THR A 59 4.85 -1.20 -9.56
N PHE A 60 5.40 -1.17 -8.34
CA PHE A 60 5.45 0.06 -7.52
C PHE A 60 6.18 1.20 -8.23
N LEU A 61 7.37 0.93 -8.79
CA LEU A 61 8.17 1.93 -9.52
C LEU A 61 7.44 2.42 -10.78
N VAL A 62 6.81 1.52 -11.53
CA VAL A 62 6.01 1.86 -12.71
C VAL A 62 4.83 2.76 -12.33
N ASN A 63 4.14 2.46 -11.24
CA ASN A 63 3.01 3.26 -10.78
C ASN A 63 3.46 4.64 -10.26
N ALA A 64 4.57 4.71 -9.54
CA ALA A 64 5.15 5.98 -9.10
C ALA A 64 5.68 6.84 -10.25
N GLY A 65 6.16 6.23 -11.34
CA GLY A 65 6.55 6.94 -12.57
C GLY A 65 5.39 7.65 -13.27
N LYS A 66 4.14 7.22 -13.04
CA LYS A 66 2.93 7.85 -13.60
C LYS A 66 2.45 9.05 -12.78
N MET A 67 2.93 9.21 -11.54
CA MET A 67 2.50 10.29 -10.64
C MET A 67 3.28 11.58 -10.91
N ALA A 68 2.56 12.64 -11.24
CA ALA A 68 3.17 13.96 -11.45
C ALA A 68 3.71 14.54 -10.12
N GLY A 69 4.92 15.11 -10.16
CA GLY A 69 5.53 15.79 -9.01
C GLY A 69 6.22 14.89 -8.00
N VAL A 70 6.33 13.59 -8.28
CA VAL A 70 7.04 12.62 -7.43
C VAL A 70 8.53 12.58 -7.75
N ASP A 71 9.38 12.67 -6.73
CA ASP A 71 10.84 12.47 -6.84
C ASP A 71 11.15 10.99 -7.06
N GLN A 72 11.46 10.64 -8.31
CA GLN A 72 11.76 9.27 -8.72
C GLN A 72 12.97 8.68 -7.98
N SER A 73 13.95 9.50 -7.60
CA SER A 73 15.11 9.03 -6.86
C SER A 73 14.78 8.65 -5.41
N ALA A 74 13.85 9.40 -4.79
CA ALA A 74 13.35 9.09 -3.47
C ALA A 74 12.49 7.83 -3.48
N VAL A 75 11.60 7.70 -4.47
CA VAL A 75 10.80 6.49 -4.69
C VAL A 75 11.68 5.27 -4.91
N GLN A 76 12.72 5.38 -5.73
CA GLN A 76 13.64 4.27 -5.97
C GLN A 76 14.28 3.78 -4.66
N LYS A 77 14.78 4.70 -3.83
CA LYS A 77 15.34 4.34 -2.51
C LYS A 77 14.32 3.71 -1.58
N MET A 78 13.06 4.16 -1.61
CA MET A 78 11.97 3.53 -0.85
C MET A 78 11.72 2.11 -1.33
N ALA A 79 11.62 1.91 -2.65
CA ALA A 79 11.34 0.62 -3.26
C ALA A 79 12.46 -0.39 -3.02
N GLU A 80 13.72 0.04 -3.16
CA GLU A 80 14.91 -0.79 -2.86
C GLU A 80 14.96 -1.25 -1.39
N ARG A 81 14.50 -0.41 -0.46
CA ARG A 81 14.44 -0.77 0.96
C ARG A 81 13.39 -1.87 1.24
N CYS A 82 12.37 -1.98 0.40
CA CYS A 82 11.24 -2.89 0.57
C CYS A 82 11.32 -4.12 -0.34
N ASP A 83 12.42 -4.27 -1.07
CA ASP A 83 12.66 -5.42 -1.92
C ASP A 83 12.67 -6.71 -1.08
N GLY A 84 11.87 -7.70 -1.47
CA GLY A 84 11.73 -8.95 -0.74
C GLY A 84 10.90 -8.86 0.55
N VAL A 85 10.10 -7.80 0.74
CA VAL A 85 9.09 -7.79 1.81
C VAL A 85 7.99 -8.80 1.46
N GLU A 86 7.80 -9.77 2.35
CA GLU A 86 6.86 -10.89 2.21
C GLU A 86 6.17 -11.15 3.56
N ASN A 87 4.94 -11.67 3.51
CA ASN A 87 4.19 -12.09 4.68
C ASN A 87 3.05 -13.02 4.25
N ASP A 88 2.76 -14.05 5.04
CA ASP A 88 1.69 -15.01 4.76
C ASP A 88 0.28 -14.40 4.95
N ASP A 89 0.17 -13.34 5.76
CA ASP A 89 -1.06 -12.57 5.93
C ASP A 89 -1.00 -11.30 5.09
N ARG A 90 -1.87 -11.20 4.08
CA ARG A 90 -1.91 -10.05 3.15
C ARG A 90 -2.09 -8.70 3.85
N CYS A 91 -2.80 -8.68 4.98
CA CYS A 91 -3.04 -7.46 5.72
C CYS A 91 -1.77 -7.07 6.50
N GLU A 92 -1.14 -8.02 7.18
CA GLU A 92 0.15 -7.79 7.82
C GLU A 92 1.24 -7.44 6.80
N LEU A 93 1.25 -8.06 5.61
CA LEU A 93 2.10 -7.68 4.48
C LEU A 93 1.95 -6.20 4.13
N ALA A 94 0.72 -5.72 4.02
CA ALA A 94 0.46 -4.33 3.69
C ALA A 94 0.97 -3.36 4.77
N ALA A 95 0.88 -3.75 6.04
CA ALA A 95 1.49 -2.99 7.14
C ALA A 95 3.02 -2.94 7.00
N ASP A 96 3.63 -4.04 6.56
CA ASP A 96 5.08 -4.20 6.39
C ASP A 96 5.58 -3.34 5.25
N ILE A 97 4.85 -3.34 4.14
CA ILE A 97 5.08 -2.47 3.00
C ILE A 97 4.98 -1.00 3.43
N VAL A 98 3.93 -0.59 4.14
CA VAL A 98 3.78 0.82 4.59
C VAL A 98 4.89 1.23 5.56
N ALA A 99 5.20 0.39 6.54
CA ALA A 99 6.29 0.64 7.49
C ALA A 99 7.63 0.77 6.76
N CYS A 100 7.88 -0.15 5.83
CA CYS A 100 9.06 -0.10 5.00
C CYS A 100 9.10 1.15 4.12
N LEU A 101 8.05 1.50 3.36
CA LEU A 101 8.03 2.68 2.49
C LEU A 101 8.14 4.00 3.28
N SER A 102 7.59 4.06 4.49
CA SER A 102 7.72 5.23 5.37
C SER A 102 9.09 5.40 6.04
N GLY A 103 9.97 4.39 5.93
CA GLY A 103 11.30 4.41 6.53
C GLY A 103 11.31 4.28 8.05
N ARG A 104 10.20 3.86 8.63
CA ARG A 104 10.12 3.51 10.04
C ARG A 104 10.58 2.06 10.18
N LYS A 105 11.70 1.84 10.86
CA LYS A 105 12.09 0.47 11.25
C LYS A 105 11.01 -0.11 12.14
N ARG A 106 10.56 -1.32 11.82
CA ARG A 106 9.82 -2.17 12.76
C ARG A 106 10.73 -2.39 13.96
N SER A 107 10.41 -1.77 15.09
CA SER A 107 11.09 -2.03 16.37
C SER A 107 10.61 -3.35 16.96
#